data_AF-A0A7V9UIT3-F1
#
_entry.id   AF-A0A7V9UIT3-F1
#
_cell.length_a   1.000
_cell.length_b   1.000
_cell.length_c   1.000
_cell.angle_alpha   90.00
_cell.angle_beta   90.00
_cell.angle_gamma   90.00
#
_symmetry.space_group_name_H-M   'P 1'
#
loop_
_entity.id
_entity.type
_entity.pdbx_description
1 polymer ?
#
loop_
_entity_poly.entity_id
_entity_poly.type
_entity_poly.pdbx_seq_one_letter_code
_entity_poly.pdbx_strand_id
1 'polypeptide(L)'
;MFTPVIGVTRVATEKLYQTSTCTGISAIHTIPKGEHIAPSQNLAARSPLLFPDTPNEFHPERHKTIPPLISLPWHPFGGAHNPCTGTILYNLLAETLFTELLGKYKFTTDIKHEVEQTGSFITKLKEPIYIKLL
;
A
#
# COMPACT_ATOMS: atom_id res chain seq x y z
N MET A 1 -3.68 -0.47 -9.55
CA MET A 1 -2.28 -0.30 -9.07
C MET A 1 -1.97 -1.47 -8.16
N PHE A 2 -1.02 -2.33 -8.52
CA PHE A 2 -0.61 -3.46 -7.68
C PHE A 2 0.29 -2.94 -6.55
N THR A 3 -0.14 -3.08 -5.29
CA THR A 3 0.70 -2.78 -4.13
C THR A 3 1.34 -4.07 -3.63
N PRO A 4 2.66 -4.25 -3.77
CA PRO A 4 3.34 -5.29 -3.00
C PRO A 4 3.23 -4.90 -1.51
N VAL A 5 2.73 -5.81 -0.71
CA VAL A 5 2.68 -5.63 0.74
C VAL A 5 3.93 -6.28 1.27
N ILE A 6 4.95 -5.48 1.50
CA ILE A 6 6.15 -5.93 2.22
C ILE A 6 5.92 -5.57 3.69
N GLY A 7 5.85 -6.59 4.54
CA GLY A 7 5.88 -6.38 5.98
C GLY A 7 7.25 -5.82 6.35
N VAL A 8 7.34 -4.52 6.60
CA VAL A 8 8.57 -3.91 7.13
C VAL A 8 8.54 -4.11 8.64
N THR A 9 9.31 -5.05 9.15
CA THR A 9 9.51 -5.19 10.60
C THR A 9 10.70 -4.35 11.02
N ARG A 10 10.52 -3.45 11.98
CA ARG A 10 11.59 -2.72 12.65
C ARG A 10 11.72 -3.18 14.08
N VAL A 11 12.94 -3.22 14.60
CA VAL A 11 13.17 -3.42 16.03
C VAL A 11 13.31 -2.05 16.68
N ALA A 12 12.57 -1.80 17.76
CA ALA A 12 12.70 -0.58 18.54
C ALA A 12 14.10 -0.52 19.15
N THR A 13 14.95 0.40 18.67
CA THR A 13 16.33 0.56 19.17
C THR A 13 16.39 1.22 20.55
N GLU A 14 15.33 1.93 20.91
CA GLU A 14 15.11 2.62 22.17
C GLU A 14 13.63 2.51 22.58
N LYS A 15 13.31 2.94 23.80
CA LYS A 15 11.92 2.99 24.29
C LYS A 15 11.15 4.04 23.49
N LEU A 16 10.13 3.63 22.74
CA LEU A 16 9.32 4.53 21.92
C LEU A 16 7.99 4.83 22.59
N TYR A 17 7.49 6.04 22.40
CA TYR A 17 6.14 6.44 22.80
C TYR A 17 5.32 6.60 21.53
N GLN A 18 4.32 5.74 21.35
CA GLN A 18 3.37 5.82 20.26
C GLN A 18 2.07 6.40 20.79
N THR A 19 1.64 7.51 20.23
CA THR A 19 0.29 8.04 20.42
C THR A 19 -0.62 7.38 19.38
N SER A 20 -1.59 6.60 19.85
CA SER A 20 -2.70 6.15 19.00
C SER A 20 -3.95 6.94 19.35
N THR A 21 -4.46 7.69 18.39
CA THR A 21 -5.80 8.28 18.45
C THR A 21 -6.76 7.37 17.71
N CYS A 22 -7.36 6.43 18.44
CA CYS A 22 -8.55 5.73 17.98
C CYS A 22 -9.74 6.29 18.79
N THR A 23 -10.81 6.68 18.10
CA THR A 23 -12.11 7.03 18.71
C THR A 23 -12.08 8.13 19.80
N GLY A 24 -11.23 9.15 19.65
CA GLY A 24 -11.23 10.31 20.56
C GLY A 24 -10.52 10.09 21.91
N ILE A 25 -9.90 8.93 22.13
CA ILE A 25 -9.05 8.65 23.30
C ILE A 25 -7.60 8.62 22.82
N SER A 26 -6.79 9.56 23.30
CA SER A 26 -5.34 9.54 23.09
C SER A 26 -4.70 8.60 24.12
N ALA A 27 -4.45 7.36 23.70
CA ALA A 27 -3.64 6.45 24.49
C ALA A 27 -2.16 6.62 24.11
N ILE A 28 -1.31 6.88 25.11
CA ILE A 28 0.14 6.83 24.95
C ILE A 28 0.57 5.39 25.24
N HIS A 29 0.94 4.68 24.18
CA HIS A 29 1.52 3.35 24.30
C HIS A 29 3.04 3.47 24.37
N THR A 30 3.62 2.78 25.35
CA THR A 30 5.07 2.61 25.42
C THR A 30 5.44 1.32 24.71
N ILE A 31 6.35 1.40 23.74
CA ILE A 31 6.94 0.24 23.06
C ILE A 31 8.32 0.00 23.68
N PRO A 32 8.53 -1.12 24.37
CA PRO A 32 9.84 -1.49 24.91
C PRO A 32 10.92 -1.57 23.83
N LYS A 33 12.16 -1.31 24.23
CA LYS A 33 13.34 -1.56 23.38
C LYS A 33 13.42 -3.05 23.06
N GLY A 34 13.76 -3.38 21.82
CA GLY A 34 13.87 -4.75 21.33
C GLY A 34 12.58 -5.30 20.73
N GLU A 35 11.45 -4.59 20.86
CA GLU A 35 10.18 -5.04 20.29
C GLU A 35 10.10 -4.84 18.78
N HIS A 36 9.39 -5.75 18.13
CA HIS A 36 9.16 -5.72 16.70
C HIS A 36 7.92 -4.88 16.37
N ILE A 37 8.10 -3.89 15.50
CA ILE A 37 7.06 -3.00 14.99
C ILE A 37 6.86 -3.29 13.51
N ALA A 38 5.64 -3.64 13.12
CA ALA A 38 5.28 -3.95 11.73
C ALA A 38 4.13 -3.03 11.25
N PRO A 39 4.42 -1.83 10.71
CA PRO A 39 3.40 -0.99 10.10
C PRO A 39 2.73 -1.70 8.92
N SER A 40 1.41 -1.83 8.96
CA SER A 40 0.63 -2.45 7.89
C SER A 40 0.13 -1.41 6.90
N GLN A 41 0.75 -1.40 5.71
CA GLN A 41 0.35 -0.53 4.61
C GLN A 41 -1.02 -0.91 4.05
N ASN A 42 -1.37 -2.20 4.08
CA ASN A 42 -2.68 -2.70 3.70
C ASN A 42 -3.81 -2.11 4.53
N LEU A 43 -3.60 -2.02 5.85
CA LEU A 43 -4.59 -1.44 6.76
C LEU A 43 -4.68 0.06 6.59
N ALA A 44 -3.53 0.74 6.43
CA ALA A 44 -3.53 2.18 6.16
C ALA A 44 -4.24 2.52 4.84
N ALA A 45 -3.99 1.79 3.76
CA ALA A 45 -4.56 2.03 2.44
C ALA A 45 -6.08 1.83 2.37
N ARG A 46 -6.65 1.03 3.29
CA ARG A 46 -8.09 0.73 3.42
C ARG A 46 -8.74 1.43 4.62
N SER A 47 -8.03 2.34 5.29
CA SER A 47 -8.54 3.00 6.49
C SER A 47 -9.58 4.06 6.11
N PRO A 48 -10.83 4.00 6.61
CA PRO A 48 -11.82 5.05 6.39
C PRO A 48 -11.44 6.37 7.11
N LEU A 49 -10.51 6.33 8.06
CA LEU A 49 -9.97 7.55 8.67
C LEU A 49 -9.08 8.34 7.69
N LEU A 50 -8.38 7.62 6.80
CA LEU A 50 -7.46 8.20 5.82
C LEU A 50 -8.13 8.40 4.46
N PHE A 51 -9.08 7.53 4.12
CA PHE A 51 -9.81 7.50 2.85
C PHE A 51 -11.32 7.29 3.13
N PRO A 52 -12.03 8.31 3.64
CA PRO A 52 -13.40 8.16 4.15
C PRO A 52 -14.41 7.74 3.08
N ASP A 53 -14.29 8.27 1.87
CA ASP A 53 -15.33 8.07 0.85
C ASP A 53 -15.11 6.81 0.01
N THR A 54 -13.87 6.29 -0.06
CA THR A 54 -13.48 5.29 -1.07
C THR A 54 -12.41 4.28 -0.59
N PRO A 55 -12.46 3.75 0.64
CA PRO A 55 -11.38 2.91 1.18
C PRO A 55 -11.19 1.59 0.42
N ASN A 56 -12.26 1.09 -0.22
CA ASN A 56 -12.28 -0.17 -0.96
C ASN A 56 -12.38 0.01 -2.47
N GLU A 57 -12.35 1.25 -2.96
CA GLU A 57 -12.54 1.55 -4.37
C GLU A 57 -11.24 2.04 -5.02
N PHE A 58 -11.06 1.71 -6.30
CA PHE A 58 -9.90 2.20 -7.05
C PHE A 58 -10.14 3.62 -7.56
N HIS A 59 -9.54 4.61 -6.87
CA HIS A 59 -9.60 6.03 -7.23
C HIS A 59 -8.18 6.59 -7.42
N PRO A 60 -7.65 6.68 -8.65
CA PRO A 60 -6.27 7.12 -8.89
C PRO A 60 -6.03 8.58 -8.46
N GLU A 61 -7.06 9.42 -8.54
CA GLU A 61 -7.00 10.84 -8.18
C GLU A 61 -6.83 11.09 -6.68
N ARG A 62 -7.06 10.06 -5.83
CA ARG A 62 -6.97 10.17 -4.37
C ARG A 62 -5.61 10.67 -3.90
N HIS A 63 -4.54 10.41 -4.65
CA HIS A 63 -3.19 10.84 -4.30
C HIS A 63 -2.97 12.36 -4.44
N LYS A 64 -3.85 13.06 -5.16
CA LYS A 64 -3.77 14.52 -5.35
C LYS A 64 -4.47 15.31 -4.24
N THR A 65 -5.32 14.66 -3.44
CA THR A 65 -6.19 15.31 -2.44
C THR A 65 -5.79 15.02 -0.99
N ILE A 66 -4.76 14.19 -0.76
CA ILE A 66 -4.28 13.86 0.59
C ILE A 66 -3.69 15.13 1.25
N PRO A 67 -4.21 15.56 2.42
CA PRO A 67 -3.62 16.67 3.15
C PRO A 67 -2.17 16.36 3.55
N PRO A 68 -1.24 17.33 3.45
CA PRO A 68 0.18 17.13 3.75
C PRO A 68 0.46 16.71 5.21
N LEU A 69 -0.51 16.84 6.12
CA LEU A 69 -0.43 16.43 7.52
C LEU A 69 -0.31 14.92 7.73
N ILE A 70 -0.62 14.10 6.73
CA ILE A 70 -0.47 12.64 6.83
C ILE A 70 0.76 12.26 6.00
N SER A 71 1.93 12.31 6.61
CA SER A 71 3.23 12.05 5.97
C SER A 71 3.43 10.59 5.49
N LEU A 72 2.46 9.69 5.68
CA LEU A 72 2.68 8.23 5.59
C LEU A 72 1.71 7.38 4.74
N PRO A 73 0.64 7.85 4.08
CA PRO A 73 -0.41 6.95 3.62
C PRO A 73 0.00 6.10 2.40
N TRP A 74 1.09 6.46 1.71
CA TRP A 74 1.53 5.75 0.52
C TRP A 74 3.04 5.50 0.50
N HIS A 75 3.45 4.32 0.96
CA HIS A 75 4.86 3.89 1.00
C HIS A 75 5.07 2.45 0.50
N PRO A 76 4.50 2.03 -0.64
CA PRO A 76 4.57 0.62 -1.10
C PRO A 76 6.01 0.09 -1.25
N PHE A 77 6.99 0.99 -1.33
CA PHE A 77 8.40 0.69 -1.48
C PHE A 77 9.23 1.01 -0.24
N GLY A 78 8.61 1.07 0.94
CA GLY A 78 9.27 1.51 2.18
C GLY A 78 9.35 3.03 2.27
N GLY A 79 10.07 3.53 3.27
CA GLY A 79 10.14 4.96 3.57
C GLY A 79 11.33 5.36 4.43
N ALA A 80 11.57 6.67 4.47
CA ALA A 80 12.66 7.34 5.19
C ALA A 80 14.03 6.72 4.85
N HIS A 81 14.65 6.05 5.82
CA HIS A 81 16.04 5.57 5.73
C HIS A 81 16.21 4.24 4.98
N ASN A 82 15.12 3.52 4.68
CA ASN A 82 15.18 2.23 3.99
C ASN A 82 14.16 2.17 2.83
N PRO A 83 14.26 3.05 1.82
CA PRO A 83 13.47 2.90 0.61
C PRO A 83 13.98 1.72 -0.23
N CYS A 84 13.10 1.09 -1.00
CA CYS A 84 13.48 0.10 -1.99
C CYS A 84 14.37 0.77 -3.04
N THR A 85 15.60 0.27 -3.19
CA THR A 85 16.56 0.77 -4.18
C THR A 85 16.06 0.59 -5.62
N GLY A 86 15.17 -0.38 -5.85
CA GLY A 86 14.54 -0.65 -7.15
C GLY A 86 13.35 0.24 -7.50
N THR A 87 12.94 1.19 -6.64
CA THR A 87 11.71 1.99 -6.87
C THR A 87 11.75 2.75 -8.20
N ILE A 88 12.88 3.38 -8.52
CA ILE A 88 13.02 4.17 -9.76
C ILE A 88 12.90 3.24 -10.98
N LEU A 89 13.63 2.12 -10.97
CA LEU A 89 13.59 1.15 -12.05
C LEU A 89 12.18 0.55 -12.22
N TYR A 90 11.52 0.20 -11.11
CA TYR A 90 10.16 -0.32 -11.13
C TYR A 90 9.19 0.67 -11.76
N ASN A 91 9.23 1.94 -11.37
CA ASN A 91 8.34 2.96 -11.93
C ASN A 91 8.55 3.11 -13.43
N LEU A 92 9.80 3.19 -13.89
CA LEU A 92 10.12 3.29 -15.32
C LEU A 92 9.63 2.07 -16.10
N LEU A 93 9.84 0.85 -15.58
CA LEU A 93 9.38 -0.37 -16.22
C LEU A 93 7.85 -0.44 -16.27
N ALA A 94 7.17 -0.12 -15.17
CA ALA A 94 5.72 -0.13 -15.10
C ALA A 94 5.11 0.91 -16.05
N GLU A 95 5.61 2.15 -16.04
CA GLU A 95 5.13 3.23 -16.91
C GLU A 95 5.37 2.91 -18.39
N THR A 96 6.55 2.40 -18.75
CA THR A 96 6.86 2.00 -20.12
C THR A 96 5.95 0.87 -20.58
N LEU A 97 5.78 -0.17 -19.75
CA LEU A 97 4.93 -1.32 -20.05
C LEU A 97 3.47 -0.90 -20.23
N PHE A 98 2.92 -0.11 -19.31
CA PHE A 98 1.53 0.33 -19.40
C PHE A 98 1.31 1.28 -20.59
N THR A 99 2.25 2.18 -20.87
CA THR A 99 2.18 3.07 -22.04
C THR A 99 2.15 2.26 -23.34
N GLU A 100 3.05 1.29 -23.50
CA GLU A 100 3.13 0.46 -24.70
C GLU A 100 1.87 -0.40 -24.90
N LEU A 101 1.35 -0.98 -23.81
CA LEU A 101 0.19 -1.84 -23.91
C LEU A 101 -1.10 -1.04 -24.12
N LEU A 102 -1.31 0.05 -23.37
CA LEU A 102 -2.52 0.87 -23.48
C LEU A 102 -2.57 1.66 -24.80
N GLY A 103 -1.42 1.95 -25.41
CA GLY A 103 -1.35 2.56 -26.73
C GLY A 103 -1.79 1.63 -27.87
N LYS A 104 -1.77 0.31 -27.66
CA LYS A 104 -2.01 -0.70 -28.70
C LYS A 104 -3.26 -1.55 -28.47
N TYR A 105 -3.60 -1.80 -27.21
CA TYR A 105 -4.64 -2.75 -26.82
C TYR A 105 -5.65 -2.12 -25.88
N LYS A 106 -6.89 -2.57 -26.00
CA LYS A 106 -7.93 -2.36 -24.99
C LYS A 106 -8.04 -3.60 -24.12
N PHE A 107 -7.96 -3.40 -22.81
CA PHE A 107 -8.08 -4.46 -21.83
C PHE A 107 -9.53 -4.64 -21.40
N THR A 108 -10.04 -5.86 -21.44
CA THR A 108 -11.36 -6.21 -20.90
C THR A 108 -11.27 -7.45 -20.02
N THR A 109 -12.11 -7.51 -18.99
CA THR A 109 -12.20 -8.65 -18.07
C THR A 109 -13.67 -8.94 -17.75
N ASP A 110 -14.00 -10.22 -17.62
CA ASP A 110 -15.35 -10.68 -17.25
C ASP A 110 -15.50 -10.85 -15.72
N ILE A 111 -14.46 -10.50 -14.95
CA ILE A 111 -14.47 -10.61 -13.48
C ILE A 111 -15.41 -9.55 -12.90
N LYS A 112 -16.39 -10.01 -12.11
CA LYS A 112 -17.37 -9.17 -11.42
C LYS A 112 -17.28 -9.21 -9.90
N HIS A 113 -16.39 -10.03 -9.35
CA HIS A 113 -16.23 -10.25 -7.90
C HIS A 113 -14.85 -9.79 -7.42
N GLU A 114 -14.73 -9.55 -6.13
CA GLU A 114 -13.42 -9.27 -5.51
C GLU A 114 -12.49 -10.46 -5.66
N VAL A 115 -11.25 -10.21 -6.07
CA VAL A 115 -10.27 -11.28 -6.29
C VAL A 115 -9.50 -11.53 -5.00
N GLU A 116 -9.53 -12.78 -4.54
CA GLU A 116 -8.82 -13.18 -3.33
C GLU A 116 -7.30 -13.02 -3.49
N GLN A 117 -6.69 -12.49 -2.44
CA GLN A 117 -5.24 -12.33 -2.34
C GLN A 117 -4.66 -13.32 -1.33
N THR A 118 -3.48 -13.84 -1.62
CA THR A 118 -2.71 -14.70 -0.72
C THR A 118 -1.34 -14.09 -0.44
N GLY A 119 -0.86 -14.23 0.80
CA GLY A 119 0.44 -13.73 1.24
C GLY A 119 1.33 -14.90 1.68
N SER A 120 2.55 -14.94 1.15
CA SER A 120 3.64 -15.82 1.66
C SER A 120 4.86 -14.96 2.00
N PHE A 121 5.27 -14.11 1.06
CA PHE A 121 6.28 -13.06 1.23
C PHE A 121 5.90 -11.77 0.50
N ILE A 122 5.26 -11.92 -0.67
CA ILE A 122 4.62 -10.84 -1.42
C ILE A 122 3.14 -11.19 -1.53
N THR A 123 2.26 -10.22 -1.34
CA THR A 123 0.84 -10.39 -1.63
C THR A 123 0.63 -10.58 -3.12
N LYS A 124 0.03 -11.70 -3.50
CA LYS A 124 -0.31 -12.05 -4.88
C LYS A 124 -1.77 -12.49 -4.97
N LEU A 125 -2.28 -12.61 -6.18
CA LEU A 125 -3.59 -13.20 -6.41
C LEU A 125 -3.55 -14.70 -6.06
N LYS A 126 -4.62 -15.20 -5.43
CA LYS A 126 -4.76 -16.62 -5.12
C LYS A 126 -4.90 -17.45 -6.41
N GLU A 127 -5.59 -16.89 -7.40
CA GLU A 127 -5.84 -17.50 -8.70
C GLU A 127 -5.47 -16.54 -9.84
N PRO A 128 -5.06 -17.04 -11.02
CA PRO A 128 -4.72 -16.20 -12.16
C PRO A 128 -5.96 -15.50 -12.72
N ILE A 129 -5.79 -14.24 -13.15
CA ILE A 129 -6.80 -13.47 -13.87
C ILE A 129 -6.51 -13.53 -15.36
N TYR A 130 -7.54 -13.85 -16.14
CA TYR A 130 -7.49 -13.77 -17.59
C TYR A 130 -8.01 -12.42 -18.06
N ILE A 131 -7.19 -11.73 -18.85
CA ILE A 131 -7.53 -10.42 -19.43
C ILE A 131 -7.55 -10.58 -20.94
N LYS A 132 -8.63 -10.13 -21.58
CA LYS A 132 -8.77 -10.11 -23.03
C LYS A 132 -8.15 -8.81 -23.56
N LEU A 133 -7.29 -8.95 -24.57
CA LEU A 133 -6.70 -7.84 -25.31
C LEU A 133 -7.44 -7.69 -26.64
N LEU A 134 -8.00 -6.51 -26.89
CA LEU A 134 -8.74 -6.15 -28.11
C LEU A 134 -8.02 -5.05 -28.88
#